data_AF-A0A2N8E298-F1
#
_entry.id   AF-A0A2N8E298-F1
#
_cell.length_a   1.000
_cell.length_b   1.000
_cell.length_c   1.000
_cell.angle_alpha   90.00
_cell.angle_beta   90.00
_cell.angle_gamma   90.00
#
_symmetry.space_group_name_H-M   'P 1'
#
loop_
_entity.id
_entity.type
_entity.pdbx_description
1 polymer ?
#
loop_
_entity_poly.entity_id
_entity_poly.type
_entity_poly.pdbx_seq_one_letter_code
_entity_poly.pdbx_strand_id
1 'polypeptide(L)'
;MSQLNDFEVEDVAAAVLAGREVRDHGPYKIQLGNDALEYRQLVIADPVPTGQQVLEAAELRPVDDYLLFQVLTNGHLELLSPTETTDLRKAGIEKFLAFKSDRTFRFFIDGGAQDWGAQRISGRTLKQLAGVDAQKYDIFLVIPGDDDELIEDRDLFDLARPGVEHFAAVEINIKVFVNTQPVFVHSHTLSYWEVVHLAYPDAQPAPNAHFTVTYAKGHEGNSLTNLVDGQHVRIKKGMHFNVTPTDKS
;
A
#
# COMPACT_ATOMS: atom_id res chain seq x y z
N MET A 1 -18.16 -34.62 0.90
CA MET A 1 -17.37 -33.48 1.39
C MET A 1 -18.36 -32.46 1.91
N SER A 2 -18.47 -32.30 3.23
CA SER A 2 -19.38 -31.31 3.82
C SER A 2 -18.84 -29.93 3.49
N GLN A 3 -19.65 -29.06 2.88
CA GLN A 3 -19.39 -27.63 2.93
C GLN A 3 -19.37 -27.26 4.41
N LEU A 4 -18.20 -26.90 4.94
CA LEU A 4 -18.09 -26.31 6.27
C LEU A 4 -18.97 -25.05 6.25
N ASN A 5 -19.94 -25.00 7.16
CA ASN A 5 -20.82 -23.84 7.28
C ASN A 5 -19.94 -22.65 7.68
N ASP A 6 -20.04 -21.52 6.99
CA ASP A 6 -19.18 -20.33 7.24
C ASP A 6 -19.34 -19.77 8.67
N PHE A 7 -20.41 -20.19 9.38
CA PHE A 7 -20.68 -19.89 10.79
C PHE A 7 -19.84 -20.69 11.81
N GLU A 8 -19.28 -21.83 11.39
CA GLU A 8 -18.44 -22.69 12.24
C GLU A 8 -16.96 -22.28 12.20
N VAL A 9 -16.54 -21.52 11.19
CA VAL A 9 -15.16 -21.08 11.04
C VAL A 9 -14.97 -19.72 11.72
N GLU A 10 -14.06 -19.66 12.66
CA GLU A 10 -13.71 -18.43 13.36
C GLU A 10 -12.82 -17.55 12.47
N ASP A 11 -13.37 -16.45 11.96
CA ASP A 11 -12.61 -15.43 11.22
C ASP A 11 -11.81 -14.56 12.19
N VAL A 12 -10.52 -14.87 12.29
CA VAL A 12 -9.58 -14.20 13.20
C VAL A 12 -9.44 -12.72 12.83
N ALA A 13 -9.40 -12.39 11.53
CA ALA A 13 -9.29 -11.02 11.06
C ALA A 13 -10.53 -10.19 11.41
N ALA A 14 -11.72 -10.76 11.20
CA ALA A 14 -12.97 -10.12 11.58
C ALA A 14 -13.11 -9.97 13.11
N ALA A 15 -12.59 -10.92 13.89
CA ALA A 15 -12.55 -10.84 15.35
C ALA A 15 -11.72 -9.64 15.83
N VAL A 16 -10.48 -9.57 15.35
CA VAL A 16 -9.52 -8.52 15.70
C VAL A 16 -10.06 -7.15 15.29
N LEU A 17 -10.60 -7.02 14.07
CA LEU A 17 -11.17 -5.76 13.57
C LEU A 17 -12.38 -5.28 14.41
N ALA A 18 -13.21 -6.20 14.89
CA ALA A 18 -14.35 -5.89 15.74
C ALA A 18 -13.96 -5.66 17.22
N GLY A 19 -12.69 -5.80 17.59
CA GLY A 19 -12.21 -5.69 18.97
C GLY A 19 -12.78 -6.77 19.90
N ARG A 20 -13.25 -7.90 19.33
CA ARG A 20 -13.75 -9.04 20.10
C ARG A 20 -12.64 -10.07 20.28
N GLU A 21 -12.75 -10.87 21.33
CA GLU A 21 -11.86 -12.03 21.49
C GLU A 21 -12.12 -13.06 20.39
N VAL A 22 -11.04 -13.72 19.96
CA VAL A 22 -11.09 -14.86 19.05
C VAL A 22 -11.65 -16.05 19.84
N ARG A 23 -12.55 -16.83 19.23
CA ARG A 23 -13.14 -18.00 19.89
C ARG A 23 -12.04 -19.00 20.26
N ASP A 24 -12.23 -19.69 21.40
CA ASP A 24 -11.31 -20.73 21.85
C ASP A 24 -11.34 -22.03 21.00
N HIS A 25 -12.30 -22.16 20.10
CA HIS A 25 -12.47 -23.32 19.23
C HIS A 25 -12.46 -22.90 17.77
N GLY A 26 -11.70 -23.67 16.98
CA GLY A 26 -11.62 -23.52 15.54
C GLY A 26 -12.72 -24.30 14.80
N PRO A 27 -12.57 -24.46 13.48
CA PRO A 27 -11.39 -24.05 12.71
C PRO A 27 -11.27 -22.53 12.54
N TYR A 28 -10.04 -22.06 12.33
CA TYR A 28 -9.67 -20.65 12.23
C TYR A 28 -9.41 -20.25 10.79
N LYS A 29 -10.01 -19.15 10.35
CA LYS A 29 -9.77 -18.53 9.05
C LYS A 29 -8.68 -17.47 9.19
N ILE A 30 -7.57 -17.67 8.50
CA ILE A 30 -6.39 -16.79 8.48
C ILE A 30 -6.11 -16.30 7.05
N GLN A 31 -5.19 -15.37 6.91
CA GLN A 31 -4.76 -14.81 5.63
C GLN A 31 -3.29 -15.14 5.36
N LEU A 32 -2.99 -15.66 4.17
CA LEU A 32 -1.63 -15.87 3.69
C LEU A 32 -1.37 -15.00 2.46
N GLY A 33 -0.38 -14.12 2.55
CA GLY A 33 0.05 -13.23 1.49
C GLY A 33 1.36 -13.64 0.81
N ASN A 34 1.62 -12.99 -0.33
CA ASN A 34 2.85 -13.07 -1.11
C ASN A 34 3.71 -11.79 -0.94
N ASP A 35 4.73 -11.63 -1.79
CA ASP A 35 5.63 -10.48 -1.86
C ASP A 35 4.96 -9.18 -2.36
N ALA A 36 3.79 -9.28 -2.98
CA ALA A 36 2.95 -8.13 -3.34
C ALA A 36 1.90 -7.79 -2.25
N LEU A 37 1.95 -8.46 -1.10
CA LEU A 37 0.95 -8.37 -0.02
C LEU A 37 -0.48 -8.68 -0.51
N GLU A 38 -0.60 -9.59 -1.48
CA GLU A 38 -1.88 -10.11 -1.96
C GLU A 38 -2.27 -11.33 -1.13
N TYR A 39 -3.33 -11.21 -0.34
CA TYR A 39 -3.72 -12.24 0.62
C TYR A 39 -4.80 -13.18 0.06
N ARG A 40 -4.64 -14.48 0.34
CA ARG A 40 -5.69 -15.48 0.21
C ARG A 40 -6.08 -16.05 1.58
N GLN A 41 -7.31 -16.53 1.68
CA GLN A 41 -7.81 -17.14 2.92
C GLN A 41 -7.36 -18.60 3.03
N LEU A 42 -6.99 -19.02 4.25
CA LEU A 42 -6.72 -20.40 4.63
C LEU A 42 -7.53 -20.76 5.87
N VAL A 43 -7.84 -22.04 6.04
CA VAL A 43 -8.54 -22.56 7.21
C VAL A 43 -7.65 -23.57 7.92
N ILE A 44 -7.41 -23.36 9.22
CA ILE A 44 -6.58 -24.22 10.07
C ILE A 44 -7.38 -24.65 11.29
N ALA A 45 -7.44 -25.95 11.57
CA ALA A 45 -8.18 -26.46 12.72
C ALA A 45 -7.45 -26.25 14.05
N ASP A 46 -6.13 -26.34 14.03
CA ASP A 46 -5.26 -26.18 15.19
C ASP A 46 -5.24 -24.70 15.65
N PRO A 47 -5.57 -24.39 16.92
CA PRO A 47 -5.45 -23.03 17.46
C PRO A 47 -4.01 -22.56 17.63
N VAL A 48 -3.06 -23.49 17.73
CA VAL A 48 -1.65 -23.19 18.00
C VAL A 48 -0.76 -23.86 16.93
N PRO A 49 -1.00 -23.59 15.63
CA PRO A 49 -0.30 -24.28 14.56
C PRO A 49 1.19 -23.94 14.56
N THR A 50 1.98 -24.91 14.12
CA THR A 50 3.37 -24.72 13.72
C THR A 50 3.46 -23.98 12.39
N GLY A 51 4.60 -23.33 12.11
CA GLY A 51 4.87 -22.75 10.79
C GLY A 51 4.73 -23.78 9.66
N GLN A 52 5.13 -25.03 9.89
CA GLN A 52 4.93 -26.13 8.96
C GLN A 52 3.44 -26.36 8.67
N GLN A 53 2.57 -26.41 9.69
CA GLN A 53 1.13 -26.59 9.48
C GLN A 53 0.52 -25.47 8.63
N VAL A 54 0.98 -24.22 8.80
CA VAL A 54 0.53 -23.08 7.99
C VAL A 54 0.96 -23.25 6.52
N LEU A 55 2.23 -23.57 6.27
CA LEU A 55 2.75 -23.79 4.91
C LEU A 55 2.09 -25.00 4.23
N GLU A 56 1.84 -26.07 4.98
CA GLU A 56 1.17 -27.27 4.45
C GLU A 56 -0.30 -27.05 4.13
N ALA A 57 -1.03 -26.31 4.97
CA ALA A 57 -2.41 -25.88 4.69
C ALA A 57 -2.49 -24.98 3.45
N ALA A 58 -1.39 -24.28 3.14
CA ALA A 58 -1.22 -23.49 1.95
C ALA A 58 -0.76 -24.30 0.73
N GLU A 59 -0.56 -25.62 0.84
CA GLU A 59 0.00 -26.48 -0.21
C GLU A 59 1.41 -26.05 -0.69
N LEU A 60 2.16 -25.32 0.14
CA LEU A 60 3.52 -24.87 -0.15
C LEU A 60 4.51 -25.96 0.27
N ARG A 61 5.08 -26.66 -0.73
CA ARG A 61 6.00 -27.79 -0.53
C ARG A 61 7.19 -27.73 -1.51
N PRO A 62 8.37 -28.26 -1.13
CA PRO A 62 8.73 -28.71 0.21
C PRO A 62 8.77 -27.51 1.19
N VAL A 63 8.44 -27.72 2.47
CA VAL A 63 8.32 -26.61 3.43
C VAL A 63 9.64 -25.86 3.65
N ASP A 64 10.76 -26.56 3.52
CA ASP A 64 12.10 -26.01 3.67
C ASP A 64 12.53 -25.05 2.54
N ASP A 65 11.76 -25.00 1.44
CA ASP A 65 11.94 -24.01 0.36
C ASP A 65 11.32 -22.64 0.72
N TYR A 66 10.59 -22.54 1.83
CA TYR A 66 9.78 -21.37 2.16
C TYR A 66 10.15 -20.76 3.50
N LEU A 67 10.26 -19.43 3.51
CA LEU A 67 10.21 -18.61 4.70
C LEU A 67 8.76 -18.25 5.00
N LEU A 68 8.36 -18.35 6.27
CA LEU A 68 7.05 -17.92 6.74
C LEU A 68 7.24 -16.78 7.74
N PHE A 69 6.55 -15.67 7.53
CA PHE A 69 6.48 -14.57 8.48
C PHE A 69 5.06 -14.45 9.02
N GLN A 70 4.92 -14.18 10.31
CA GLN A 70 3.68 -13.64 10.87
C GLN A 70 3.72 -12.11 10.81
N VAL A 71 2.59 -11.49 10.46
CA VAL A 71 2.45 -10.03 10.42
C VAL A 71 1.85 -9.58 11.74
N LEU A 72 2.59 -8.79 12.51
CA LEU A 72 2.17 -8.29 13.81
C LEU A 72 1.22 -7.08 13.67
N THR A 73 0.52 -6.73 14.75
CA THR A 73 -0.43 -5.59 14.79
C THR A 73 0.18 -4.24 14.39
N ASN A 74 1.48 -4.06 14.62
CA ASN A 74 2.23 -2.87 14.28
C ASN A 74 2.80 -2.89 12.85
N GLY A 75 2.48 -3.92 12.05
CA GLY A 75 2.98 -4.12 10.70
C GLY A 75 4.38 -4.75 10.62
N HIS A 76 5.05 -4.99 11.75
CA HIS A 76 6.34 -5.68 11.75
C HIS A 76 6.18 -7.14 11.33
N LEU A 77 7.21 -7.65 10.66
CA LEU A 77 7.28 -9.03 10.24
C LEU A 77 8.17 -9.81 11.20
N GLU A 78 7.67 -10.95 11.68
CA GLU A 78 8.42 -11.87 12.51
C GLU A 78 8.55 -13.21 11.81
N LEU A 79 9.78 -13.66 11.60
CA LEU A 79 10.06 -14.95 10.96
C LEU A 79 9.60 -16.07 11.90
N LEU A 80 8.72 -16.94 11.40
CA LEU A 80 8.21 -18.10 12.11
C LEU A 80 8.88 -19.36 11.58
N SER A 81 9.67 -20.03 12.41
CA SER A 81 10.35 -21.27 12.00
C SER A 81 9.34 -22.40 11.74
N PRO A 82 9.65 -23.41 10.90
CA PRO A 82 8.71 -24.50 10.61
C PRO A 82 8.22 -25.27 11.86
N THR A 83 9.06 -25.42 12.88
CA THR A 83 8.72 -26.11 14.14
C THR A 83 8.16 -25.19 15.21
N GLU A 84 8.22 -23.89 15.01
CA GLU A 84 7.75 -22.89 15.96
C GLU A 84 6.23 -22.74 15.86
N THR A 85 5.58 -22.57 17.01
CA THR A 85 4.12 -22.46 17.10
C THR A 85 3.69 -21.01 17.25
N THR A 86 2.55 -20.66 16.66
CA THR A 86 1.89 -19.38 16.86
C THR A 86 0.46 -19.59 17.36
N ASP A 87 -0.05 -18.73 18.24
CA ASP A 87 -1.40 -18.88 18.82
C ASP A 87 -2.38 -17.97 18.10
N LEU A 88 -3.23 -18.54 17.26
CA LEU A 88 -4.21 -17.82 16.43
C LEU A 88 -5.31 -17.13 17.25
N ARG A 89 -5.41 -17.42 18.54
CA ARG A 89 -6.38 -16.77 19.43
C ARG A 89 -5.87 -15.44 19.97
N LYS A 90 -4.56 -15.17 19.84
CA LYS A 90 -3.99 -13.88 20.22
C LYS A 90 -4.33 -12.83 19.18
N ALA A 91 -4.77 -11.66 19.65
CA ALA A 91 -5.12 -10.55 18.76
C ALA A 91 -3.91 -10.13 17.91
N GLY A 92 -4.12 -9.99 16.60
CA GLY A 92 -3.11 -9.55 15.66
C GLY A 92 -2.24 -10.64 15.03
N ILE A 93 -2.66 -11.90 15.13
CA ILE A 93 -2.03 -13.05 14.46
C ILE A 93 -3.02 -13.67 13.47
N GLU A 94 -3.50 -12.85 12.53
CA GLU A 94 -4.43 -13.28 11.48
C GLU A 94 -3.77 -13.36 10.10
N LYS A 95 -2.59 -12.77 9.93
CA LYS A 95 -1.89 -12.63 8.65
C LYS A 95 -0.50 -13.24 8.69
N PHE A 96 -0.18 -13.92 7.60
CA PHE A 96 1.12 -14.50 7.33
C PHE A 96 1.59 -14.10 5.94
N LEU A 97 2.91 -14.11 5.73
CA LEU A 97 3.52 -13.99 4.41
C LEU A 97 4.42 -15.19 4.17
N ALA A 98 4.30 -15.82 3.02
CA ALA A 98 5.19 -16.92 2.62
C ALA A 98 6.02 -16.53 1.40
N PHE A 99 7.32 -16.79 1.48
CA PHE A 99 8.27 -16.49 0.44
C PHE A 99 9.05 -17.74 0.07
N LYS A 100 9.12 -18.06 -1.23
CA LYS A 100 10.02 -19.12 -1.69
C LYS A 100 11.45 -18.56 -1.74
N SER A 101 12.21 -18.75 -0.67
CA SER A 101 13.54 -18.14 -0.47
C SER A 101 14.35 -18.90 0.58
N ASP A 102 15.67 -18.81 0.48
CA ASP A 102 16.63 -19.41 1.42
C ASP A 102 17.17 -18.40 2.46
N ARG A 103 16.81 -17.12 2.34
CA ARG A 103 17.34 -16.03 3.18
C ARG A 103 16.38 -14.87 3.32
N THR A 104 16.59 -14.09 4.37
CA THR A 104 15.93 -12.81 4.61
C THR A 104 16.79 -11.65 4.13
N PHE A 105 16.14 -10.57 3.75
CA PHE A 105 16.74 -9.29 3.36
C PHE A 105 16.27 -8.23 4.34
N ARG A 106 17.23 -7.55 4.98
CA ARG A 106 16.92 -6.48 5.93
C ARG A 106 16.95 -5.14 5.23
N PHE A 107 15.96 -4.30 5.49
CA PHE A 107 15.97 -2.89 5.11
C PHE A 107 15.38 -2.03 6.23
N PHE A 108 15.55 -0.71 6.12
CA PHE A 108 14.87 0.26 6.95
C PHE A 108 13.86 1.05 6.14
N ILE A 109 12.69 1.33 6.70
CA ILE A 109 11.73 2.28 6.15
C ILE A 109 11.26 3.20 7.26
N ASP A 110 11.40 4.52 7.07
CA ASP A 110 11.13 5.55 8.08
C ASP A 110 11.84 5.30 9.43
N GLY A 111 13.03 4.70 9.36
CA GLY A 111 13.85 4.33 10.53
C GLY A 111 13.44 3.03 11.22
N GLY A 112 12.34 2.39 10.83
CA GLY A 112 11.93 1.06 11.29
C GLY A 112 12.63 -0.04 10.51
N ALA A 113 13.26 -0.98 11.22
CA ALA A 113 13.86 -2.16 10.58
C ALA A 113 12.78 -3.18 10.19
N GLN A 114 12.92 -3.76 9.01
CA GLN A 114 12.11 -4.89 8.55
C GLN A 114 12.97 -5.99 7.95
N ASP A 115 12.61 -7.23 8.27
CA ASP A 115 13.14 -8.43 7.62
C ASP A 115 12.12 -8.92 6.58
N TRP A 116 12.58 -9.12 5.36
CA TRP A 116 11.74 -9.43 4.20
C TRP A 116 12.20 -10.70 3.49
N GLY A 117 11.27 -11.53 3.03
CA GLY A 117 11.60 -12.86 2.52
C GLY A 117 11.93 -12.94 1.03
N ALA A 118 11.84 -11.84 0.26
CA ALA A 118 12.16 -11.84 -1.17
C ALA A 118 13.28 -10.86 -1.51
N GLN A 119 14.13 -11.22 -2.48
CA GLN A 119 15.22 -10.35 -2.92
C GLN A 119 14.72 -9.04 -3.55
N ARG A 120 13.56 -9.10 -4.22
CA ARG A 120 12.96 -7.95 -4.89
C ARG A 120 11.78 -7.44 -4.10
N ILE A 121 11.62 -6.11 -4.07
CA ILE A 121 10.48 -5.45 -3.44
C ILE A 121 10.00 -4.29 -4.32
N SER A 122 8.68 -4.11 -4.42
CA SER A 122 8.11 -3.02 -5.21
C SER A 122 7.98 -1.73 -4.40
N GLY A 123 8.04 -0.57 -5.07
CA GLY A 123 7.71 0.71 -4.44
C GLY A 123 6.31 0.71 -3.80
N ARG A 124 5.34 0.04 -4.44
CA ARG A 124 4.00 -0.14 -3.88
C ARG A 124 4.00 -0.96 -2.58
N THR A 125 4.74 -2.06 -2.56
CA THR A 125 4.89 -2.90 -1.35
C THR A 125 5.52 -2.09 -0.22
N LEU A 126 6.55 -1.28 -0.52
CA LEU A 126 7.19 -0.40 0.46
C LEU A 126 6.19 0.61 1.07
N LYS A 127 5.34 1.25 0.25
CA LYS A 127 4.27 2.14 0.76
C LYS A 127 3.28 1.41 1.67
N GLN A 128 2.88 0.20 1.30
CA GLN A 128 1.99 -0.62 2.12
C GLN A 128 2.63 -1.00 3.46
N LEU A 129 3.92 -1.38 3.46
CA LEU A 129 4.67 -1.70 4.68
C LEU A 129 4.89 -0.47 5.58
N ALA A 130 5.05 0.73 5.00
CA ALA A 130 5.08 1.98 5.74
C ALA A 130 3.71 2.40 6.29
N GLY A 131 2.62 1.74 5.89
CA GLY A 131 1.26 2.09 6.30
C GLY A 131 0.77 3.42 5.76
N VAL A 132 1.32 3.90 4.64
CA VAL A 132 0.97 5.18 4.03
C VAL A 132 -0.02 5.03 2.88
N ASP A 133 -0.76 6.09 2.58
CA ASP A 133 -1.64 6.15 1.41
C ASP A 133 -0.79 6.17 0.13
N ALA A 134 -0.89 5.10 -0.66
CA ALA A 134 -0.04 4.90 -1.83
C ALA A 134 -0.16 6.02 -2.89
N GLN A 135 -1.29 6.74 -2.91
CA GLN A 135 -1.53 7.84 -3.83
C GLN A 135 -0.96 9.17 -3.35
N LYS A 136 -0.74 9.32 -2.03
CA LYS A 136 -0.30 10.56 -1.40
C LYS A 136 1.16 10.58 -0.98
N TYR A 137 1.84 9.46 -1.07
CA TYR A 137 3.22 9.31 -0.65
C TYR A 137 4.07 8.78 -1.79
N ASP A 138 5.32 9.22 -1.83
CA ASP A 138 6.39 8.64 -2.64
C ASP A 138 7.35 7.85 -1.74
N ILE A 139 8.09 6.91 -2.34
CA ILE A 139 9.18 6.20 -1.66
C ILE A 139 10.49 6.67 -2.26
N PHE A 140 11.42 7.05 -1.40
CA PHE A 140 12.79 7.36 -1.79
C PHE A 140 13.76 6.38 -1.16
N LEU A 141 14.77 5.94 -1.90
CA LEU A 141 15.99 5.35 -1.35
C LEU A 141 16.89 6.49 -0.87
N VAL A 142 17.23 6.46 0.40
CA VAL A 142 18.12 7.44 1.04
C VAL A 142 19.57 7.08 0.76
N ILE A 143 20.30 7.99 0.10
CA ILE A 143 21.71 7.78 -0.25
C ILE A 143 22.60 8.78 0.51
N PRO A 144 23.37 8.34 1.52
CA PRO A 144 24.22 9.24 2.27
C PRO A 144 25.26 9.94 1.39
N GLY A 145 25.15 11.26 1.27
CA GLY A 145 26.08 12.10 0.53
C GLY A 145 25.78 12.25 -0.97
N ASP A 146 24.63 11.77 -1.43
CA ASP A 146 24.13 11.95 -2.80
C ASP A 146 22.63 12.32 -2.77
N ASP A 147 22.03 12.56 -3.93
CA ASP A 147 20.60 12.78 -4.07
C ASP A 147 19.81 11.47 -3.84
N ASP A 148 18.69 11.56 -3.12
CA ASP A 148 17.81 10.42 -2.89
C ASP A 148 17.14 9.94 -4.20
N GLU A 149 17.03 8.62 -4.38
CA GLU A 149 16.47 8.01 -5.58
C GLU A 149 14.98 7.70 -5.39
N LEU A 150 14.10 8.21 -6.27
CA LEU A 150 12.68 7.85 -6.28
C LEU A 150 12.50 6.38 -6.70
N ILE A 151 11.72 5.62 -5.93
CA ILE A 151 11.26 4.27 -6.27
C ILE A 151 9.79 4.34 -6.66
N GLU A 152 9.48 4.21 -7.94
CA GLU A 152 8.11 4.23 -8.43
C GLU A 152 7.34 2.99 -7.96
N ASP A 153 6.01 3.07 -7.95
CA ASP A 153 5.11 1.98 -7.53
C ASP A 153 5.44 0.61 -8.15
N ARG A 154 5.89 0.60 -9.41
CA ARG A 154 6.14 -0.61 -10.20
C ARG A 154 7.62 -0.99 -10.25
N ASP A 155 8.50 -0.17 -9.71
CA ASP A 155 9.93 -0.46 -9.70
C ASP A 155 10.20 -1.63 -8.76
N LEU A 156 10.98 -2.61 -9.23
CA LEU A 156 11.38 -3.78 -8.45
C LEU A 156 12.81 -3.59 -7.96
N PHE A 157 12.93 -3.03 -6.75
CA PHE A 157 14.21 -2.76 -6.12
C PHE A 157 14.92 -4.05 -5.70
N ASP A 158 16.24 -4.12 -5.86
CA ASP A 158 17.07 -5.27 -5.45
C ASP A 158 17.67 -5.08 -4.05
N LEU A 159 17.16 -5.81 -3.07
CA LEU A 159 17.65 -5.79 -1.69
C LEU A 159 18.92 -6.63 -1.49
N ALA A 160 19.45 -7.30 -2.52
CA ALA A 160 20.74 -8.00 -2.42
C ALA A 160 21.93 -7.08 -2.71
N ARG A 161 21.72 -5.77 -2.87
CA ARG A 161 22.80 -4.80 -3.05
C ARG A 161 23.69 -4.78 -1.78
N PRO A 162 24.97 -4.39 -1.92
CA PRO A 162 25.84 -4.26 -0.75
C PRO A 162 25.37 -3.15 0.20
N GLY A 163 25.23 -3.48 1.48
CA GLY A 163 24.81 -2.54 2.52
C GLY A 163 23.43 -2.90 3.07
N VAL A 164 22.83 -1.94 3.78
CA VAL A 164 21.42 -2.03 4.20
C VAL A 164 20.71 -0.82 3.61
N GLU A 165 19.68 -1.07 2.83
CA GLU A 165 18.86 -0.04 2.21
C GLU A 165 18.06 0.72 3.27
N HIS A 166 17.98 2.03 3.09
CA HIS A 166 17.13 2.90 3.89
C HIS A 166 16.15 3.59 2.95
N PHE A 167 14.87 3.38 3.20
CA PHE A 167 13.78 4.00 2.47
C PHE A 167 13.10 5.07 3.34
N ALA A 168 12.54 6.08 2.69
CA ALA A 168 11.73 7.10 3.32
C ALA A 168 10.40 7.23 2.57
N ALA A 169 9.28 7.16 3.30
CA ALA A 169 7.97 7.52 2.77
C ALA A 169 7.76 9.03 2.93
N VAL A 170 7.60 9.72 1.81
CA VAL A 170 7.51 11.19 1.80
C VAL A 170 6.14 11.59 1.27
N GLU A 171 5.39 12.35 2.07
CA GLU A 171 4.10 12.89 1.64
C GLU A 171 4.31 13.84 0.45
N ILE A 172 3.59 13.58 -0.65
CA ILE A 172 3.52 14.46 -1.80
C ILE A 172 2.87 15.76 -1.33
N ASN A 173 3.56 16.88 -1.50
CA ASN A 173 3.04 18.18 -1.06
C ASN A 173 3.35 19.26 -2.11
N ILE A 174 2.56 19.26 -3.18
CA ILE A 174 2.78 20.12 -4.35
C ILE A 174 1.91 21.37 -4.24
N LYS A 175 2.55 22.52 -4.05
CA LYS A 175 1.87 23.83 -4.06
C LYS A 175 1.55 24.26 -5.50
N VAL A 176 0.27 24.31 -5.83
CA VAL A 176 -0.28 24.90 -7.06
C VAL A 176 -1.08 26.17 -6.72
N PHE A 177 -1.52 26.91 -7.74
CA PHE A 177 -2.37 28.08 -7.57
C PHE A 177 -3.67 27.89 -8.34
N VAL A 178 -4.82 27.93 -7.68
CA VAL A 178 -6.15 27.80 -8.30
C VAL A 178 -6.89 29.11 -8.12
N ASN A 179 -7.28 29.77 -9.22
CA ASN A 179 -7.90 31.10 -9.20
C ASN A 179 -7.12 32.08 -8.30
N THR A 180 -5.79 32.11 -8.45
CA THR A 180 -4.81 32.88 -7.67
C THR A 180 -4.57 32.44 -6.21
N GLN A 181 -5.38 31.53 -5.68
CA GLN A 181 -5.22 31.02 -4.32
C GLN A 181 -4.23 29.86 -4.27
N PRO A 182 -3.26 29.84 -3.33
CA PRO A 182 -2.36 28.70 -3.17
C PRO A 182 -3.11 27.50 -2.61
N VAL A 183 -2.94 26.34 -3.24
CA VAL A 183 -3.52 25.06 -2.82
C VAL A 183 -2.42 24.00 -2.79
N PHE A 184 -2.40 23.16 -1.77
CA PHE A 184 -1.49 22.01 -1.68
C PHE A 184 -2.19 20.76 -2.18
N VAL A 185 -1.51 20.00 -3.03
CA VAL A 185 -2.04 18.80 -3.66
C VAL A 185 -1.11 17.63 -3.34
N HIS A 186 -1.72 16.53 -2.91
CA HIS A 186 -1.04 15.31 -2.47
C HIS A 186 -1.08 14.23 -3.55
N SER A 187 -0.80 14.59 -4.80
CA SER A 187 -0.77 13.70 -5.96
C SER A 187 0.07 14.34 -7.07
N HIS A 188 0.71 13.54 -7.91
CA HIS A 188 1.44 14.03 -9.10
C HIS A 188 0.54 14.36 -10.27
N THR A 189 -0.73 13.96 -10.24
CA THR A 189 -1.69 14.18 -11.31
C THR A 189 -3.02 14.68 -10.77
N LEU A 190 -3.64 15.60 -11.51
CA LEU A 190 -5.02 16.02 -11.29
C LEU A 190 -5.86 15.74 -12.53
N SER A 191 -7.02 15.14 -12.33
CA SER A 191 -8.10 15.09 -13.31
C SER A 191 -8.78 16.45 -13.44
N TYR A 192 -9.51 16.63 -14.54
CA TYR A 192 -10.36 17.81 -14.74
C TYR A 192 -11.26 18.11 -13.53
N TRP A 193 -11.95 17.10 -12.99
CA TRP A 193 -12.88 17.29 -11.88
C TRP A 193 -12.17 17.58 -10.56
N GLU A 194 -11.02 16.96 -10.30
CA GLU A 194 -10.24 17.32 -9.11
C GLU A 194 -9.82 18.79 -9.14
N VAL A 195 -9.37 19.32 -10.29
CA VAL A 195 -9.07 20.75 -10.43
C VAL A 195 -10.31 21.62 -10.18
N VAL A 196 -11.48 21.23 -10.68
CA VAL A 196 -12.75 21.93 -10.42
C VAL A 196 -13.07 21.94 -8.92
N HIS A 197 -12.94 20.80 -8.25
CA HIS A 197 -13.20 20.69 -6.81
C HIS A 197 -12.23 21.51 -5.95
N LEU A 198 -11.00 21.77 -6.42
CA LEU A 198 -10.09 22.70 -5.73
C LEU A 198 -10.62 24.14 -5.71
N ALA A 199 -11.40 24.56 -6.72
CA ALA A 199 -11.99 25.90 -6.78
C ALA A 199 -13.43 25.94 -6.24
N TYR A 200 -14.19 24.87 -6.46
CA TYR A 200 -15.61 24.73 -6.15
C TYR A 200 -15.86 23.36 -5.48
N PRO A 201 -15.63 23.22 -4.16
CA PRO A 201 -15.72 21.92 -3.48
C PRO A 201 -17.08 21.23 -3.59
N ASP A 202 -18.15 22.01 -3.66
CA ASP A 202 -19.53 21.51 -3.76
C ASP A 202 -19.99 21.22 -5.21
N ALA A 203 -19.13 21.45 -6.21
CA ALA A 203 -19.47 21.18 -7.60
C ALA A 203 -19.71 19.69 -7.83
N GLN A 204 -20.75 19.35 -8.59
CA GLN A 204 -21.06 17.97 -8.94
C GLN A 204 -21.06 17.79 -10.46
N PRO A 205 -20.60 16.63 -10.96
CA PRO A 205 -20.77 16.26 -12.36
C PRO A 205 -22.26 16.21 -12.72
N ALA A 206 -22.72 17.18 -13.50
CA ALA A 206 -24.10 17.25 -13.98
C ALA A 206 -24.10 17.67 -15.46
N PRO A 207 -25.09 17.25 -16.26
CA PRO A 207 -25.17 17.59 -17.70
C PRO A 207 -25.15 19.10 -18.03
N ASN A 208 -25.40 19.95 -17.02
CA ASN A 208 -25.42 21.40 -17.13
C ASN A 208 -24.29 22.08 -16.35
N ALA A 209 -23.45 21.33 -15.64
CA ALA A 209 -22.30 21.86 -14.93
C ALA A 209 -21.13 21.95 -15.92
N HIS A 210 -20.92 23.13 -16.49
CA HIS A 210 -19.79 23.37 -17.39
C HIS A 210 -18.79 24.27 -16.69
N PHE A 211 -17.53 23.84 -16.65
CA PHE A 211 -16.42 24.67 -16.20
C PHE A 211 -15.41 24.81 -17.33
N THR A 212 -14.86 26.01 -17.48
CA THR A 212 -13.68 26.22 -18.30
C THR A 212 -12.48 26.10 -17.37
N VAL A 213 -11.65 25.06 -17.59
CA VAL A 213 -10.41 24.84 -16.85
C VAL A 213 -9.23 25.09 -17.76
N THR A 214 -8.34 25.99 -17.34
CA THR A 214 -7.06 26.23 -18.03
C THR A 214 -5.92 26.12 -17.04
N TYR A 215 -4.75 25.75 -17.53
CA TYR A 215 -3.53 25.74 -16.73
C TYR A 215 -2.34 26.34 -17.47
N ALA A 216 -1.35 26.79 -16.70
CA ALA A 216 -0.09 27.35 -17.21
C ALA A 216 1.07 27.02 -16.25
N LYS A 217 2.30 27.28 -16.73
CA LYS A 217 3.56 26.96 -16.02
C LYS A 217 3.72 25.46 -15.73
N GLY A 218 3.15 24.63 -16.59
CA GLY A 218 3.22 23.17 -16.51
C GLY A 218 4.57 22.62 -16.95
N HIS A 219 4.64 21.29 -17.12
CA HIS A 219 5.80 20.65 -17.74
C HIS A 219 6.01 21.11 -19.19
N GLU A 220 4.92 21.43 -19.90
CA GLU A 220 4.90 21.97 -21.26
C GLU A 220 5.33 23.46 -21.35
N GLY A 221 5.74 24.08 -20.23
CA GLY A 221 6.16 25.47 -20.17
C GLY A 221 5.05 26.45 -19.76
N ASN A 222 5.14 27.70 -20.22
CA ASN A 222 4.30 28.81 -19.78
C ASN A 222 3.04 29.04 -20.62
N SER A 223 2.82 28.22 -21.66
CA SER A 223 1.63 28.32 -22.50
C SER A 223 0.36 28.06 -21.67
N LEU A 224 -0.69 28.83 -21.96
CA LEU A 224 -2.01 28.57 -21.41
C LEU A 224 -2.64 27.41 -22.19
N THR A 225 -3.04 26.36 -21.48
CA THR A 225 -3.58 25.12 -22.06
C THR A 225 -4.93 24.79 -21.44
N ASN A 226 -5.88 24.35 -22.26
CA ASN A 226 -7.18 23.89 -21.78
C ASN A 226 -7.06 22.48 -21.20
N LEU A 227 -7.74 22.24 -20.07
CA LEU A 227 -7.98 20.91 -19.52
C LEU A 227 -9.47 20.58 -19.72
N VAL A 228 -9.75 19.50 -20.45
CA VAL A 228 -11.11 19.11 -20.83
C VAL A 228 -11.59 17.96 -19.96
N ASP A 229 -12.91 17.81 -19.80
CA ASP A 229 -13.50 16.68 -19.07
C ASP A 229 -12.96 15.32 -19.56
N GLY A 230 -12.66 14.44 -18.61
CA GLY A 230 -11.97 13.16 -18.82
C GLY A 230 -10.44 13.24 -18.94
N GLN A 231 -9.85 14.43 -19.05
CA GLN A 231 -8.39 14.59 -19.11
C GLN A 231 -7.75 14.65 -17.73
N HIS A 232 -6.46 14.34 -17.71
CA HIS A 232 -5.58 14.44 -16.55
C HIS A 232 -4.36 15.29 -16.91
N VAL A 233 -3.79 15.96 -15.93
CA VAL A 233 -2.58 16.76 -16.07
C VAL A 233 -1.59 16.42 -14.97
N ARG A 234 -0.33 16.23 -15.35
CA ARG A 234 0.78 16.10 -14.40
C ARG A 234 1.09 17.46 -13.79
N ILE A 235 1.16 17.52 -12.47
CA ILE A 235 1.38 18.76 -11.74
C ILE A 235 2.82 18.91 -11.25
N LYS A 236 3.26 20.16 -11.11
CA LYS A 236 4.49 20.53 -10.43
C LYS A 236 4.29 21.80 -9.61
N LYS A 237 5.22 22.04 -8.69
CA LYS A 237 5.23 23.23 -7.84
C LYS A 237 5.14 24.51 -8.69
N GLY A 238 4.20 25.38 -8.32
CA GLY A 238 4.00 26.68 -8.95
C GLY A 238 3.15 26.66 -10.22
N MET A 239 2.54 25.54 -10.59
CA MET A 239 1.53 25.51 -11.65
C MET A 239 0.32 26.37 -11.28
N HIS A 240 -0.27 27.02 -12.28
CA HIS A 240 -1.46 27.83 -12.13
C HIS A 240 -2.62 27.18 -12.87
N PHE A 241 -3.78 27.16 -12.23
CA PHE A 241 -5.07 26.74 -12.75
C PHE A 241 -6.06 27.90 -12.65
N ASN A 242 -6.83 28.12 -13.71
CA ASN A 242 -8.00 28.99 -13.68
C ASN A 242 -9.23 28.14 -13.96
N VAL A 243 -10.24 28.26 -13.11
CA VAL A 243 -11.49 27.53 -13.16
C VAL A 243 -12.62 28.55 -13.15
N THR A 244 -13.42 28.56 -14.22
CA THR A 244 -14.56 29.49 -14.35
C THR A 244 -15.83 28.71 -14.69
N PRO A 245 -16.92 28.86 -13.92
CA PRO A 245 -18.23 28.34 -14.30
C PRO A 245 -18.63 28.93 -15.64
N THR A 246 -19.13 28.09 -16.54
CA THR A 246 -19.54 28.49 -17.88
C THR A 246 -21.05 28.31 -17.99
N ASP A 247 -21.78 29.40 -18.16
CA ASP A 247 -23.18 29.34 -18.53
C ASP A 247 -23.28 28.97 -20.02
N LYS A 248 -24.10 27.96 -20.35
CA LYS A 248 -24.45 27.66 -21.75
C LYS A 248 -25.02 28.94 -22.37
N SER A 249 -24.28 29.53 -23.31
CA SER A 249 -24.79 30.51 -24.26
C SER A 249 -25.50 29.80 -25.41
#